data_AF-A0A822EQA5-F1
#
_entry.id   AF-A0A822EQA5-F1
#
_cell.length_a   1.000
_cell.length_b   1.000
_cell.length_c   1.000
_cell.angle_alpha   90.00
_cell.angle_beta   90.00
_cell.angle_gamma   90.00
#
_symmetry.space_group_name_H-M   'P 1'
#
loop_
_entity.id
_entity.type
_entity.pdbx_description
1 polymer ?
#
loop_
_entity_poly.entity_id
_entity_poly.type
_entity_poly.pdbx_seq_one_letter_code
_entity_poly.pdbx_strand_id
1 'polypeptide(L)'
;MIFQPSAIVCIKRVIDRFDSDVTFIKLILAILAFSTISYTVYRKNTQSNLTNIKAILSIQDMYTDLAWRYLLYKYGHHQAVIRFSNLLRCLFSVSEAIVEAHEAQQFTDIIDYVVEQTEEALFD
;
A
#
# COMPACT_ATOMS: atom_id res chain seq x y z
N MET A 1 1.70 -19.96 -2.55
CA MET A 1 1.22 -18.56 -2.69
C MET A 1 0.43 -18.44 -3.98
N ILE A 2 -0.90 -18.48 -3.91
CA ILE A 2 -1.77 -18.30 -5.08
C ILE A 2 -1.79 -16.80 -5.39
N PHE A 3 -1.12 -16.37 -6.47
CA PHE A 3 -1.21 -14.99 -6.92
C PHE A 3 -2.62 -14.70 -7.41
N GLN A 4 -3.38 -13.86 -6.69
CA GLN A 4 -4.69 -13.42 -7.17
C GLN A 4 -4.51 -12.57 -8.45
N PRO A 5 -5.36 -12.77 -9.48
CA PRO A 5 -5.36 -11.95 -10.70
C PRO A 5 -5.45 -10.44 -10.45
N SER A 6 -6.04 -10.03 -9.33
CA SER A 6 -6.16 -8.63 -8.92
C SER A 6 -4.81 -7.97 -8.61
N ALA A 7 -3.85 -8.73 -8.05
CA ALA A 7 -2.50 -8.23 -7.79
C ALA A 7 -1.75 -7.88 -9.08
N ILE A 8 -1.89 -8.70 -10.13
CA ILE A 8 -1.29 -8.45 -11.45
C ILE A 8 -1.92 -7.21 -12.09
N VAL A 9 -3.24 -7.06 -11.97
CA VAL A 9 -3.96 -5.88 -12.46
C VAL A 9 -3.54 -4.62 -11.70
N CYS A 10 -3.33 -4.70 -10.38
CA CYS A 10 -2.83 -3.59 -9.57
C CYS A 10 -1.42 -3.19 -10.01
N ILE A 11 -0.48 -4.14 -10.10
CA ILE A 11 0.89 -3.89 -10.56
C ILE A 11 0.91 -3.23 -11.93
N LYS A 12 0.08 -3.71 -12.87
CA LYS A 12 -0.03 -3.11 -14.20
C LYS A 12 -0.55 -1.67 -14.15
N ARG A 13 -1.60 -1.41 -13.37
CA ARG A 13 -2.13 -0.04 -13.17
C ARG A 13 -1.10 0.90 -12.51
N VAL A 14 -0.30 0.38 -11.58
CA VAL A 14 0.78 1.13 -10.94
C VAL A 14 1.84 1.49 -11.98
N ILE A 15 2.32 0.52 -12.76
CA ILE A 15 3.34 0.72 -13.80
C ILE A 15 2.85 1.69 -14.88
N ASP A 16 1.62 1.53 -15.39
CA ASP A 16 1.06 2.38 -16.45
C ASP A 16 0.86 3.84 -16.00
N ARG A 17 0.80 4.08 -14.70
CA ARG A 17 0.56 5.42 -14.11
C ARG A 17 1.79 6.02 -13.44
N PHE A 18 2.85 5.23 -13.26
CA PHE A 18 4.06 5.70 -12.63
C PHE A 18 4.86 6.58 -13.58
N ASP A 19 5.25 7.75 -13.09
CA ASP A 19 6.12 8.67 -13.81
C ASP A 19 7.51 8.04 -13.96
N SER A 20 8.15 8.22 -15.11
CA SER A 20 9.54 7.77 -15.33
C SER A 20 10.58 8.65 -14.62
N ASP A 21 10.13 9.73 -13.98
CA ASP A 21 11.00 10.59 -13.21
C ASP A 21 11.48 9.94 -11.90
N VAL A 22 12.77 9.63 -11.84
CA VAL A 22 13.42 8.99 -10.69
C VAL A 22 13.31 9.81 -9.40
N THR A 23 13.28 11.14 -9.48
CA THR A 23 13.14 11.99 -8.28
C THR A 23 11.73 11.87 -7.72
N PHE A 24 10.73 11.95 -8.59
CA PHE A 24 9.34 11.79 -8.20
C PHE A 24 9.08 10.38 -7.66
N ILE A 25 9.66 9.33 -8.28
CA ILE A 25 9.61 7.95 -7.77
C ILE A 25 10.14 7.86 -6.33
N LYS A 26 11.30 8.47 -6.05
CA LYS A 26 11.88 8.47 -4.68
C LYS A 26 10.95 9.13 -3.67
N LEU A 27 10.30 10.23 -4.06
CA LEU A 27 9.33 10.93 -3.19
C LEU A 27 8.09 10.07 -2.94
N ILE A 28 7.59 9.37 -3.96
CA ILE A 28 6.45 8.44 -3.81
C ILE A 28 6.80 7.30 -2.85
N LEU A 29 7.99 6.70 -3.00
CA LEU A 29 8.43 5.63 -2.11
C LEU A 29 8.54 6.11 -0.66
N ALA A 30 9.02 7.34 -0.43
CA ALA A 30 9.03 7.93 0.90
C ALA A 30 7.62 8.13 1.46
N ILE A 31 6.68 8.68 0.66
CA ILE A 31 5.28 8.83 1.07
C ILE A 31 4.66 7.48 1.45
N LEU A 32 4.92 6.43 0.65
CA LEU A 32 4.43 5.08 0.91
C LEU A 32 5.04 4.46 2.17
N ALA A 33 6.35 4.63 2.39
CA ALA A 33 7.06 4.07 3.55
C ALA A 33 6.55 4.63 4.88
N PHE A 34 6.13 5.90 4.90
CA PHE A 34 5.51 6.54 6.06
C PHE A 34 3.98 6.51 6.04
N SER A 35 3.38 5.84 5.06
CA SER A 35 1.93 5.71 4.99
C SER A 35 1.42 4.74 6.05
N THR A 36 0.27 5.05 6.63
CA THR A 36 -0.42 4.15 7.56
C THR A 36 -1.24 3.07 6.84
N ILE A 37 -0.93 2.73 5.58
CA ILE A 37 -1.70 1.76 4.79
C ILE A 37 -1.67 0.37 5.44
N SER A 38 -0.62 -0.01 6.15
CA SER A 38 -0.61 -1.27 6.91
C SER A 38 -1.56 -1.25 8.13
N TYR A 39 -2.03 -0.08 8.56
CA TYR A 39 -2.97 0.08 9.69
C TYR A 39 -4.44 0.16 9.24
N THR A 40 -4.75 0.27 7.94
CA THR A 40 -6.15 0.18 7.47
C THR A 40 -6.72 -1.23 7.61
N VAL A 41 -5.83 -2.22 7.72
CA VAL A 41 -6.16 -3.60 8.05
C VAL A 41 -6.32 -3.74 9.56
N TYR A 42 -7.55 -3.57 10.06
CA TYR A 42 -7.87 -3.72 11.49
C TYR A 42 -7.71 -5.18 11.95
N ARG A 43 -6.53 -5.54 12.47
CA ARG A 43 -6.39 -6.77 13.25
C ARG A 43 -6.78 -6.48 14.70
N LYS A 44 -7.89 -7.07 15.17
CA LYS A 44 -8.53 -6.82 16.49
C LYS A 44 -7.60 -7.03 17.71
N ASN A 45 -6.44 -7.67 17.52
CA ASN A 45 -5.55 -8.12 18.60
C ASN A 45 -4.11 -7.60 18.53
N THR A 46 -3.74 -6.72 17.60
CA THR A 46 -2.38 -6.17 17.60
C THR A 46 -2.40 -4.90 18.44
N GLN A 47 -1.80 -4.94 19.63
CA GLN A 47 -1.43 -3.73 20.40
C GLN A 47 -0.51 -2.89 19.51
N SER A 48 -1.12 -2.04 18.71
CA SER A 48 -0.44 -1.17 17.78
C SER A 48 0.16 -0.07 18.64
N ASN A 49 1.49 -0.01 18.67
CA ASN A 49 2.22 1.02 19.40
C ASN A 49 2.06 2.35 18.63
N LEU A 50 0.89 2.98 18.76
CA LEU A 50 0.49 4.21 18.05
C LEU A 50 1.20 5.46 18.58
N THR A 51 2.11 5.30 19.53
CA THR A 51 2.76 6.35 20.31
C THR A 51 3.48 7.38 19.44
N ASN A 52 3.90 7.00 18.22
CA ASN A 52 4.59 7.88 17.27
C ASN A 52 3.82 8.16 15.97
N ILE A 53 2.52 7.80 15.89
CA ILE A 53 1.79 7.94 14.61
C ILE A 53 1.74 9.40 14.12
N LYS A 54 1.66 10.35 15.05
CA LYS A 54 1.71 11.78 14.73
C LYS A 54 3.04 12.19 14.08
N ALA A 55 4.16 11.65 14.56
CA ALA A 55 5.47 11.93 13.99
C ALA A 55 5.62 11.29 12.60
N ILE A 56 5.14 10.06 12.44
CA ILE A 56 5.14 9.34 11.15
C ILE A 56 4.33 10.10 10.10
N LEU A 57 3.10 10.52 10.44
CA LEU A 57 2.25 11.31 9.56
C LEU A 57 2.87 12.67 9.24
N SER A 58 3.53 13.32 10.20
CA SER A 58 4.24 14.57 9.95
C SER A 58 5.39 14.41 8.94
N ILE A 59 6.09 13.27 8.96
CA ILE A 59 7.13 12.98 7.97
C ILE A 59 6.49 12.70 6.59
N GLN A 60 5.39 11.95 6.55
CA GLN A 60 4.64 11.71 5.32
C GLN A 60 4.14 13.02 4.68
N ASP A 61 3.60 13.94 5.47
CA ASP A 61 3.12 15.26 5.02
C ASP A 61 4.27 16.08 4.43
N MET A 62 5.45 16.05 5.06
CA MET A 62 6.64 16.72 4.54
C MET A 62 7.04 16.20 3.15
N TYR A 63 7.05 14.88 2.96
CA TYR A 63 7.33 14.30 1.63
C TYR A 63 6.23 14.59 0.61
N THR A 64 4.98 14.69 1.06
CA THR A 64 3.84 15.04 0.20
C THR A 64 3.93 16.49 -0.28
N ASP A 65 4.27 17.44 0.61
CA ASP A 65 4.52 18.84 0.23
C ASP A 65 5.73 18.96 -0.70
N LEU A 66 6.81 18.22 -0.44
CA LEU A 66 7.98 18.21 -1.30
C LEU A 66 7.66 17.66 -2.70
N ALA A 67 6.87 16.59 -2.80
CA ALA A 67 6.39 16.03 -4.06
C ALA A 67 5.52 17.04 -4.84
N TRP A 68 4.62 17.73 -4.14
CA TRP A 68 3.78 18.75 -4.74
C TRP A 68 4.60 19.91 -5.30
N ARG A 69 5.52 20.48 -4.50
CA ARG A 69 6.41 21.56 -4.93
C ARG A 69 7.32 21.15 -6.08
N TYR A 70 7.85 19.93 -6.03
CA TYR A 70 8.67 19.38 -7.12
C TYR A 70 7.90 19.33 -8.44
N LEU A 71 6.65 18.83 -8.41
CA LEU A 71 5.81 18.77 -9.60
C LEU A 71 5.48 20.16 -10.14
N LEU A 72 5.15 21.11 -9.26
CA LEU A 72 4.89 22.51 -9.65
C LEU A 72 6.11 23.14 -10.31
N TYR A 73 7.29 22.97 -9.70
CA TYR A 73 8.55 23.49 -10.22
C TYR A 73 8.89 22.90 -11.60
N LYS A 74 8.73 21.59 -11.76
CA LYS A 74 9.20 20.88 -12.95
C LYS A 74 8.22 20.93 -14.13
N TYR A 75 6.93 20.81 -13.87
CA TYR A 75 5.92 20.61 -14.93
C TYR A 75 4.90 21.75 -15.03
N GLY A 76 4.91 22.70 -14.09
CA GLY A 76 3.89 23.75 -14.00
C GLY A 76 2.55 23.25 -13.46
N HIS A 77 1.65 24.18 -13.17
CA HIS A 77 0.42 23.90 -12.41
C HIS A 77 -0.46 22.80 -13.01
N HIS A 78 -0.79 22.89 -14.30
CA HIS A 78 -1.73 21.95 -14.92
C HIS A 78 -1.22 20.50 -14.90
N GLN A 79 0.04 20.29 -15.32
CA GLN A 79 0.63 18.96 -15.34
C GLN A 79 0.93 18.43 -13.93
N ALA A 80 1.27 19.32 -12.99
CA ALA A 80 1.45 18.94 -11.58
C ALA A 80 0.15 18.36 -11.00
N VAL A 81 -1.00 18.99 -11.24
CA VAL A 81 -2.30 18.49 -10.80
C VAL A 81 -2.59 17.09 -11.36
N ILE A 82 -2.34 16.88 -12.66
CA ILE A 82 -2.57 15.58 -13.30
C ILE A 82 -1.68 14.49 -12.69
N ARG A 83 -0.37 14.76 -12.57
CA ARG A 83 0.60 13.79 -12.03
C ARG A 83 0.34 13.48 -10.56
N PHE A 84 0.02 14.49 -9.76
CA PHE A 84 -0.34 14.30 -8.36
C PHE A 84 -1.66 13.52 -8.19
N SER A 85 -2.65 13.78 -9.05
CA SER A 85 -3.90 13.01 -9.05
C SER A 85 -3.69 11.54 -9.44
N ASN A 86 -2.79 11.28 -10.39
CA ASN A 86 -2.42 9.92 -10.78
C ASN A 86 -1.68 9.19 -9.64
N LEU A 87 -0.83 9.90 -8.90
CA LEU A 87 -0.22 9.38 -7.68
C LEU A 87 -1.30 8.98 -6.66
N LEU A 88 -2.26 9.85 -6.34
CA LEU A 88 -3.33 9.50 -5.41
C LEU A 88 -4.11 8.25 -5.84
N ARG A 89 -4.45 8.15 -7.13
CA ARG A 89 -5.10 6.95 -7.68
C ARG A 89 -4.24 5.70 -7.53
N CYS A 90 -2.93 5.82 -7.73
CA CYS A 90 -1.98 4.73 -7.52
C CYS A 90 -1.97 4.28 -6.05
N LEU A 91 -1.91 5.22 -5.12
CA LEU A 91 -1.94 4.94 -3.67
C LEU A 91 -3.23 4.22 -3.27
N PHE A 92 -4.39 4.65 -3.79
CA PHE A 92 -5.66 3.97 -3.54
C PHE A 92 -5.68 2.53 -4.08
N SER A 93 -5.18 2.30 -5.30
CA SER A 93 -5.09 0.94 -5.85
C SER A 93 -4.14 0.05 -5.06
N VAL A 94 -3.04 0.59 -4.52
CA VAL A 94 -2.14 -0.15 -3.63
C VAL A 94 -2.84 -0.48 -2.31
N SER A 95 -3.58 0.47 -1.73
CA SER A 95 -4.35 0.22 -0.51
C SER A 95 -5.42 -0.84 -0.70
N GLU A 96 -6.16 -0.80 -1.81
CA GLU A 96 -7.16 -1.81 -2.18
C GLU A 96 -6.52 -3.21 -2.29
N ALA A 97 -5.41 -3.32 -3.02
CA ALA A 97 -4.71 -4.58 -3.18
C ALA A 97 -4.14 -5.14 -1.85
N ILE A 98 -3.72 -4.28 -0.92
CA ILE A 98 -3.27 -4.70 0.41
C ILE A 98 -4.43 -5.27 1.23
N VAL A 99 -5.62 -4.67 1.14
CA VAL A 99 -6.83 -5.18 1.81
C VAL A 99 -7.21 -6.55 1.24
N GLU A 100 -7.29 -6.67 -0.09
CA GLU A 100 -7.60 -7.95 -0.76
C GLU A 100 -6.58 -9.05 -0.39
N ALA A 101 -5.29 -8.71 -0.42
CA ALA A 101 -4.22 -9.64 -0.06
C ALA A 101 -4.34 -10.10 1.40
N HIS A 102 -4.75 -9.21 2.31
CA HIS A 102 -4.97 -9.56 3.70
C HIS A 102 -6.16 -10.52 3.87
N GLU A 103 -7.28 -10.25 3.20
CA GLU A 103 -8.44 -11.14 3.23
C GLU A 103 -8.09 -12.53 2.70
N ALA A 104 -7.36 -12.61 1.57
CA ALA A 104 -6.89 -13.87 1.00
C ALA A 104 -5.95 -14.65 1.95
N GLN A 105 -5.08 -13.94 2.67
CA GLN A 105 -4.21 -14.56 3.67
C GLN A 105 -5.02 -15.16 4.82
N GLN A 106 -6.03 -14.45 5.34
CA GLN A 106 -6.90 -14.98 6.40
C GLN A 106 -7.59 -16.29 5.99
N PHE A 107 -8.06 -16.39 4.74
CA PHE A 107 -8.66 -17.64 4.24
C PHE A 107 -7.63 -18.77 4.14
N THR A 108 -6.40 -18.45 3.72
CA THR A 108 -5.32 -19.45 3.64
C THR A 108 -4.97 -19.97 5.04
N ASP A 109 -4.81 -19.07 6.02
CA ASP A 109 -4.51 -19.44 7.40
C ASP A 109 -5.60 -20.35 8.02
N ILE A 110 -6.88 -20.13 7.69
CA ILE A 110 -7.99 -20.99 8.14
C ILE A 110 -7.94 -22.37 7.48
N ILE A 111 -7.66 -22.43 6.18
CA ILE A 111 -7.55 -23.70 5.45
C ILE A 111 -6.38 -24.53 6.01
N ASP A 112 -5.23 -23.91 6.20
CA ASP A 112 -4.04 -24.58 6.74
C ASP A 112 -4.33 -25.14 8.15
N TYR A 113 -5.00 -24.36 9.00
CA TYR A 113 -5.44 -24.82 10.32
C TYR A 113 -6.39 -26.03 10.26
N VAL A 114 -7.36 -26.02 9.34
CA VAL A 114 -8.30 -27.15 9.17
C VAL A 114 -7.58 -28.39 8.65
N VAL A 115 -6.64 -28.23 7.72
CA VAL A 115 -5.84 -29.35 7.20
C VAL A 115 -5.02 -29.97 8.32
N GLU A 116 -4.33 -29.16 9.12
CA GLU A 116 -3.53 -29.60 10.26
C GLU A 116 -4.38 -30.40 11.27
N GLN A 117 -5.55 -29.88 11.64
CA GLN A 117 -6.48 -30.61 12.53
C GLN A 117 -6.99 -31.92 11.94
N THR A 118 -7.19 -31.97 10.62
CA THR A 118 -7.71 -33.19 9.96
C THR A 118 -6.62 -34.24 9.85
N GLU A 119 -5.37 -33.84 9.63
CA GLU A 119 -4.20 -34.72 9.66
C GLU A 119 -4.00 -35.29 11.07
N GLU A 120 -4.03 -34.47 12.12
CA GLU A 120 -3.96 -34.93 13.51
C GLU A 120 -5.06 -35.95 13.83
N ALA A 121 -6.30 -35.69 13.44
CA ALA A 121 -7.43 -36.58 13.70
C ALA A 121 -7.44 -37.91 12.89
N LEU A 122 -6.63 -38.01 11.82
CA LEU A 122 -6.52 -39.21 11.00
C LEU A 122 -5.33 -40.10 11.38
N PHE A 123 -4.37 -39.57 12.15
CA PHE A 123 -3.16 -40.27 12.57
C PHE A 123 -3.08 -40.57 14.09
N ASP A 124 -4.11 -40.20 14.85
CA ASP A 124 -4.45 -40.73 16.19
C ASP A 124 -5.45 -41.91 16.10
#